data_AF-A0A8H7WSZ4-F1
#
_entry.id   AF-A0A8H7WSZ4-F1
#
_cell.length_a   1.000
_cell.length_b   1.000
_cell.length_c   1.000
_cell.angle_alpha   90.00
_cell.angle_beta   90.00
_cell.angle_gamma   90.00
#
_symmetry.space_group_name_H-M   'P 1'
#
loop_
_entity.id
_entity.type
_entity.pdbx_description
1 polymer ?
#
loop_
_entity_poly.entity_id
_entity_poly.type
_entity_poly.pdbx_seq_one_letter_code
_entity_poly.pdbx_strand_id
1 'polypeptide(L)'
;MTSNYAPSPNPSYTPSTTSTLPYPYPSTLTPTPAPLSSTTTLTNTTTFHFPPYYTFPPFFTAQKNLTTYHAQLTKWSSLILSYCRHHKIFKLSLSEALETELFYNRSIGKRLSREDAREVVEFMRKEGRAEWVTSGDGRGK
;
A
#
# COMPACT_ATOMS: atom_id res chain seq x y z
N MET A 1 -18.22 1.58 69.61
CA MET A 1 -19.27 0.68 69.09
C MET A 1 -18.95 0.39 67.62
N THR A 2 -19.21 -0.86 67.20
CA THR A 2 -19.03 -1.53 65.87
C THR A 2 -17.56 -1.84 65.46
N SER A 3 -17.03 -3.08 65.61
CA SER A 3 -17.19 -4.34 64.81
C SER A 3 -16.69 -4.22 63.36
N ASN A 4 -16.02 -5.18 62.70
CA ASN A 4 -15.63 -6.57 63.00
C ASN A 4 -14.75 -7.10 61.83
N TYR A 5 -14.22 -8.32 62.01
CA TYR A 5 -13.75 -9.35 61.04
C TYR A 5 -12.24 -9.53 60.77
N ALA A 6 -11.73 -10.64 61.36
CA ALA A 6 -10.62 -11.49 60.88
C ALA A 6 -11.11 -12.40 59.72
N PRO A 7 -10.30 -13.24 59.02
CA PRO A 7 -9.67 -14.43 59.62
C PRO A 7 -8.31 -14.89 59.03
N SER A 8 -7.48 -15.48 59.90
CA SER A 8 -6.79 -16.79 59.81
C SER A 8 -5.88 -17.22 58.63
N PRO A 9 -4.98 -18.22 58.86
CA PRO A 9 -3.62 -18.28 58.28
C PRO A 9 -3.36 -19.50 57.35
N ASN A 10 -2.07 -19.67 56.99
CA ASN A 10 -1.35 -20.82 56.39
C ASN A 10 -1.32 -20.94 54.85
N PRO A 11 -0.45 -21.79 54.26
CA PRO A 11 0.89 -22.26 54.66
C PRO A 11 1.92 -22.12 53.51
N SER A 12 3.19 -22.37 53.84
CA SER A 12 4.29 -22.60 52.90
C SER A 12 3.92 -23.66 51.86
N TYR A 13 3.88 -23.26 50.59
CA TYR A 13 3.78 -24.18 49.46
C TYR A 13 5.17 -24.71 49.10
N THR A 14 5.41 -25.98 49.38
CA THR A 14 6.30 -26.79 48.54
C THR A 14 5.50 -27.27 47.34
N PRO A 15 6.15 -27.42 46.19
CA PRO A 15 5.94 -28.67 45.47
C PRO A 15 7.25 -29.37 45.14
N SER A 16 7.29 -30.65 45.51
CA SER A 16 8.19 -31.67 44.96
C SER A 16 7.83 -31.97 43.49
N THR A 17 8.75 -32.68 42.82
CA THR A 17 8.50 -33.67 41.74
C THR A 17 8.86 -33.21 40.31
N THR A 18 10.07 -33.63 39.88
CA THR A 18 10.28 -34.49 38.70
C THR A 18 10.59 -33.90 37.32
N SER A 19 11.78 -34.31 36.84
CA SER A 19 12.11 -34.76 35.48
C SER A 19 12.54 -33.76 34.39
N THR A 20 13.84 -33.80 34.13
CA THR A 20 14.46 -34.15 32.82
C THR A 20 14.09 -33.28 31.61
N LEU A 21 14.97 -32.34 31.26
CA LEU A 21 15.92 -32.43 30.14
C LEU A 21 16.66 -31.08 29.98
N PRO A 22 17.99 -31.07 29.74
CA PRO A 22 18.73 -29.84 29.47
C PRO A 22 18.59 -29.48 27.98
N TYR A 23 17.82 -28.44 27.68
CA TYR A 23 17.96 -27.74 26.40
C TYR A 23 18.91 -26.55 26.59
N PRO A 24 20.03 -26.49 25.86
CA PRO A 24 20.88 -25.30 25.87
C PRO A 24 20.18 -24.20 25.07
N TYR A 25 19.81 -23.12 25.75
CA TYR A 25 19.51 -21.85 25.11
C TYR A 25 20.83 -21.11 24.84
N PRO A 26 21.19 -20.81 23.58
CA PRO A 26 22.06 -19.69 23.29
C PRO A 26 21.20 -18.43 23.13
N SER A 27 21.39 -17.48 24.04
CA SER A 27 20.94 -16.10 23.88
C SER A 27 21.59 -15.50 22.62
N THR A 28 20.80 -15.09 21.64
CA THR A 28 21.23 -14.12 20.63
C THR A 28 20.18 -13.04 20.45
N LEU A 29 20.58 -11.82 20.77
CA LEU A 29 19.89 -10.57 20.47
C LEU A 29 19.66 -10.47 18.97
N THR A 30 18.42 -10.27 18.53
CA THR A 30 18.14 -9.78 17.17
C THR A 30 17.01 -8.75 17.18
N PRO A 31 17.21 -7.57 16.54
CA PRO A 31 16.14 -6.61 16.31
C PRO A 31 15.19 -7.13 15.23
N THR A 32 13.89 -7.07 15.51
CA THR A 32 12.80 -7.43 14.60
C THR A 32 12.92 -6.64 13.28
N PRO A 33 13.19 -7.28 12.13
CA PRO A 33 13.03 -6.61 10.85
C PRO A 33 11.54 -6.47 10.52
N ALA A 34 11.16 -5.30 10.03
CA ALA A 34 9.84 -4.96 9.51
C ALA A 34 9.30 -6.01 8.51
N PRO A 35 7.96 -6.16 8.35
CA PRO A 35 7.41 -6.98 7.28
C PRO A 35 7.77 -6.35 5.93
N LEU A 36 8.82 -6.90 5.30
CA LEU A 36 9.20 -6.65 3.92
C LEU A 36 8.08 -7.13 3.00
N SER A 37 7.15 -6.24 2.68
CA SER A 37 6.23 -6.42 1.56
C SER A 37 6.96 -6.00 0.28
N SER A 38 7.49 -6.95 -0.47
CA SER A 38 7.85 -6.77 -1.89
C SER A 38 8.17 -8.12 -2.54
N THR A 39 7.13 -8.89 -2.83
CA THR A 39 7.24 -10.03 -3.74
C THR A 39 7.27 -9.49 -5.18
N THR A 40 8.47 -9.25 -5.69
CA THR A 40 8.70 -8.87 -7.09
C THR A 40 8.78 -10.16 -7.92
N THR A 41 7.66 -10.66 -8.43
CA THR A 41 7.64 -11.76 -9.39
C THR A 41 7.97 -11.25 -10.80
N LEU A 42 9.22 -11.47 -11.21
CA LEU A 42 9.69 -11.29 -12.60
C LEU A 42 9.21 -12.49 -13.44
N THR A 43 8.17 -12.31 -14.25
CA THR A 43 7.82 -13.27 -15.31
C THR A 43 7.91 -12.58 -16.66
N ASN A 44 8.72 -13.17 -17.53
CA ASN A 44 9.10 -12.67 -18.83
C ASN A 44 7.93 -12.89 -19.82
N THR A 45 7.06 -11.90 -20.02
CA THR A 45 5.99 -11.93 -21.02
C THR A 45 5.76 -10.52 -21.58
N THR A 46 5.40 -10.41 -22.85
CA THR A 46 5.18 -9.17 -23.65
C THR A 46 4.05 -8.26 -23.12
N THR A 47 3.52 -8.54 -21.94
CA THR A 47 2.36 -7.91 -21.31
C THR A 47 2.77 -7.12 -20.09
N PHE A 48 2.23 -5.90 -19.94
CA PHE A 48 2.50 -5.05 -18.78
C PHE A 48 2.08 -5.74 -17.49
N HIS A 49 3.02 -5.94 -16.57
CA HIS A 49 2.74 -6.61 -15.30
C HIS A 49 2.27 -5.59 -14.27
N PHE A 50 1.00 -5.68 -13.87
CA PHE A 50 0.46 -4.84 -12.82
C PHE A 50 0.99 -5.27 -11.44
N PRO A 51 1.25 -4.31 -10.54
CA PRO A 51 1.69 -4.61 -9.18
C PRO A 51 0.56 -5.26 -8.35
N PRO A 52 0.89 -6.04 -7.29
CA PRO A 52 -0.11 -6.79 -6.52
C PRO A 52 -1.16 -5.90 -5.84
N TYR A 53 -0.82 -4.63 -5.54
CA TYR A 53 -1.78 -3.66 -4.98
C TYR A 53 -2.84 -3.19 -5.99
N TYR A 54 -2.64 -3.41 -7.29
CA TYR A 54 -3.64 -3.12 -8.32
C TYR A 54 -4.84 -4.10 -8.27
N THR A 55 -4.69 -5.26 -7.63
CA THR A 55 -5.81 -6.19 -7.39
C THR A 55 -6.56 -5.84 -6.10
N PHE A 56 -6.06 -4.88 -5.30
CA PHE A 56 -6.65 -4.51 -4.02
C PHE A 56 -7.86 -3.59 -4.23
N PRO A 57 -9.10 -4.01 -3.93
CA PRO A 57 -10.29 -3.21 -4.23
C PRO A 57 -10.30 -1.78 -3.66
N PRO A 58 -9.83 -1.53 -2.41
CA PRO A 58 -9.84 -0.17 -1.88
C PRO A 58 -8.72 0.71 -2.45
N PHE A 59 -7.85 0.18 -3.32
CA PHE A 59 -6.90 1.00 -4.09
C PHE A 59 -7.59 1.88 -5.14
N PHE A 60 -8.79 1.49 -5.59
CA PHE A 60 -9.62 2.27 -6.53
C PHE A 60 -10.61 3.20 -5.80
N THR A 61 -10.62 3.21 -4.47
CA THR A 61 -11.46 4.10 -3.68
C THR A 61 -10.62 5.14 -2.96
N ALA A 62 -10.99 6.42 -3.10
CA ALA A 62 -10.35 7.50 -2.38
C ALA A 62 -10.45 7.26 -0.87
N GLN A 63 -9.31 7.20 -0.19
CA GLN A 63 -9.25 7.02 1.25
C GLN A 63 -9.61 8.32 1.97
N LYS A 64 -10.38 8.23 3.07
CA LYS A 64 -10.73 9.42 3.87
C LYS A 64 -9.54 10.05 4.59
N ASN A 65 -8.53 9.24 4.90
CA ASN A 65 -7.31 9.70 5.57
C ASN A 65 -6.35 10.30 4.55
N LEU A 66 -5.98 11.58 4.73
CA LEU A 66 -5.10 12.31 3.79
C LEU A 66 -3.72 11.66 3.63
N THR A 67 -3.12 11.14 4.71
CA THR A 67 -1.81 10.47 4.64
C THR A 67 -1.89 9.20 3.80
N THR A 68 -2.94 8.39 4.01
CA THR A 68 -3.17 7.18 3.20
C THR A 68 -3.50 7.53 1.75
N TYR A 69 -4.30 8.57 1.53
CA TYR A 69 -4.63 9.07 0.20
C TYR A 69 -3.39 9.56 -0.55
N HIS A 70 -2.50 10.30 0.11
CA HIS A 70 -1.22 10.71 -0.48
C HIS A 70 -0.37 9.50 -0.88
N ALA A 71 -0.24 8.51 0.00
CA ALA A 71 0.49 7.27 -0.33
C ALA A 71 -0.16 6.51 -1.51
N GLN A 72 -1.49 6.57 -1.63
CA GLN A 72 -2.23 6.05 -2.77
C GLN A 72 -1.89 6.82 -4.05
N LEU A 73 -1.86 8.17 -4.03
CA LEU A 73 -1.45 8.99 -5.17
C LEU A 73 -0.01 8.70 -5.62
N THR A 74 0.93 8.53 -4.68
CA THR A 74 2.33 8.16 -4.99
C THR A 74 2.45 6.79 -5.66
N LYS A 75 1.61 5.83 -5.24
CA LYS A 75 1.55 4.51 -5.90
C LYS A 75 0.95 4.62 -7.30
N TRP A 76 -0.11 5.41 -7.44
CA TRP A 76 -0.72 5.69 -8.74
C TRP A 76 0.26 6.36 -9.71
N SER A 77 1.04 7.37 -9.28
CA SER A 77 2.03 8.02 -10.14
C SER A 77 3.08 7.03 -10.64
N SER A 78 3.57 6.15 -9.77
CA SER A 78 4.53 5.10 -10.11
C SER A 78 3.96 4.10 -11.12
N LEU A 79 2.69 3.71 -10.95
CA LEU A 79 1.97 2.82 -11.87
C LEU A 79 1.83 3.46 -13.25
N ILE A 80 1.38 4.72 -13.31
CA ILE A 80 1.20 5.47 -14.56
C ILE A 80 2.50 5.57 -15.33
N LEU A 81 3.60 5.94 -14.67
CA LEU A 81 4.91 6.05 -15.33
C LEU A 81 5.37 4.70 -15.91
N SER A 82 5.20 3.62 -15.15
CA SER A 82 5.54 2.27 -15.61
C SER A 82 4.71 1.88 -16.83
N TYR A 83 3.40 2.14 -16.80
CA TYR A 83 2.46 1.84 -17.89
C TYR A 83 2.77 2.65 -19.15
N CYS A 84 2.94 3.97 -19.01
CA CYS A 84 3.29 4.86 -20.11
C CYS A 84 4.62 4.46 -20.75
N ARG A 85 5.63 4.05 -19.95
CA ARG A 85 6.91 3.57 -20.46
C ARG A 85 6.78 2.28 -21.28
N HIS A 86 5.95 1.34 -20.83
CA HIS A 86 5.73 0.08 -21.55
C HIS A 86 5.00 0.29 -22.87
N HIS A 87 3.95 1.11 -22.87
CA HIS A 87 3.13 1.38 -24.07
C HIS A 87 3.70 2.49 -24.96
N LYS A 88 4.85 3.09 -24.59
CA LYS A 88 5.48 4.23 -25.27
C LYS A 88 4.52 5.41 -25.45
N ILE A 89 3.70 5.66 -24.43
CA ILE A 89 2.72 6.75 -24.39
C ILE A 89 3.42 7.98 -23.82
N PHE A 90 3.58 9.02 -24.63
CA PHE A 90 4.15 10.31 -24.22
C PHE A 90 3.09 11.37 -23.92
N LYS A 91 1.86 11.16 -24.40
CA LYS A 91 0.69 12.03 -24.19
C LYS A 91 -0.47 11.17 -23.73
N LEU A 92 -1.01 11.47 -22.56
CA LEU A 92 -2.12 10.73 -21.98
C LEU A 92 -3.33 11.66 -21.85
N SER A 93 -4.43 11.32 -22.53
CA SER A 93 -5.72 11.97 -22.32
C SER A 93 -6.43 11.33 -21.14
N LEU A 94 -6.88 12.12 -20.16
CA LEU A 94 -7.64 11.62 -19.01
C LEU A 94 -8.89 10.82 -19.44
N SER A 95 -9.56 11.25 -20.50
CA SER A 95 -10.78 10.56 -20.99
C SER A 95 -10.46 9.17 -21.53
N GLU A 96 -9.41 9.03 -22.34
CA GLU A 96 -8.98 7.73 -22.86
C GLU A 96 -8.41 6.86 -21.74
N ALA A 97 -7.62 7.46 -20.85
CA ALA A 97 -7.00 6.74 -19.75
C ALA A 97 -8.03 6.05 -18.85
N LEU A 98 -9.22 6.65 -18.66
CA LEU A 98 -10.33 6.07 -17.90
C LEU A 98 -10.92 4.80 -18.53
N GLU A 99 -10.76 4.62 -19.84
CA GLU A 99 -11.22 3.43 -20.59
C GLU A 99 -10.13 2.35 -20.70
N THR A 100 -8.88 2.73 -20.50
CA THR A 100 -7.72 1.82 -20.53
C THR A 100 -7.54 1.06 -19.21
N GLU A 101 -6.72 0.01 -19.28
CA GLU A 101 -6.31 -0.76 -18.10
C GLU A 101 -5.49 0.05 -17.09
N LEU A 102 -5.11 1.29 -17.41
CA LEU A 102 -4.46 2.16 -16.45
C LEU A 102 -5.39 2.49 -15.27
N PHE A 103 -6.59 3.00 -15.55
CA PHE A 103 -7.55 3.40 -14.53
C PHE A 103 -8.74 2.44 -14.38
N TYR A 104 -8.93 1.51 -15.33
CA TYR A 104 -9.99 0.51 -15.28
C TYR A 104 -9.44 -0.91 -15.17
N ASN A 105 -9.57 -1.50 -13.98
CA ASN A 105 -9.24 -2.90 -13.77
C ASN A 105 -10.45 -3.78 -14.12
N ARG A 106 -10.38 -4.40 -15.31
CA ARG A 106 -11.40 -5.34 -15.80
C ARG A 106 -11.49 -6.62 -14.96
N SER A 107 -10.38 -7.09 -14.38
CA SER A 107 -10.35 -8.31 -13.59
C SER A 107 -11.14 -8.22 -12.28
N ILE A 108 -11.18 -7.04 -11.65
CA ILE A 108 -11.97 -6.80 -10.43
C ILE A 108 -13.24 -5.96 -10.70
N GLY A 109 -13.46 -5.51 -11.94
CA GLY A 109 -14.57 -4.66 -12.33
C GLY A 109 -14.59 -3.30 -11.63
N LYS A 110 -13.43 -2.73 -11.31
CA LYS A 110 -13.31 -1.42 -10.64
C LYS A 110 -12.57 -0.41 -11.52
N ARG A 111 -13.02 0.84 -11.48
CA ARG A 111 -12.41 1.97 -12.17
C ARG A 111 -12.20 3.14 -11.21
N LEU A 112 -11.16 3.92 -11.47
CA LEU A 112 -10.91 5.18 -10.77
C LEU A 112 -11.86 6.27 -11.29
N SER A 113 -12.31 7.17 -10.41
CA SER A 113 -13.11 8.33 -10.82
C SER A 113 -12.25 9.35 -11.56
N ARG A 114 -12.89 10.19 -12.39
CA ARG A 114 -12.18 11.23 -13.16
C ARG A 114 -11.55 12.27 -12.25
N GLU A 115 -12.20 12.56 -11.14
CA GLU A 115 -11.77 13.51 -10.11
C GLU A 115 -10.46 13.02 -9.46
N ASP A 116 -10.43 11.76 -9.03
CA ASP A 116 -9.24 11.14 -8.44
C ASP A 116 -8.10 11.03 -9.47
N ALA A 117 -8.41 10.69 -10.72
CA ALA A 117 -7.41 10.65 -11.79
C ALA A 117 -6.78 12.03 -12.03
N ARG A 118 -7.57 13.12 -11.97
CA ARG A 118 -7.04 14.49 -12.03
C ARG A 118 -6.12 14.79 -10.86
N GLU A 119 -6.49 14.40 -9.64
CA GLU A 119 -5.65 14.59 -8.45
C GLU A 119 -4.30 13.87 -8.58
N VAL A 120 -4.29 12.64 -9.11
CA VAL A 120 -3.04 11.92 -9.39
C VAL A 120 -2.18 12.67 -10.40
N VAL A 121 -2.76 13.13 -11.51
CA VAL A 121 -2.00 13.88 -12.54
C VAL A 121 -1.48 15.20 -11.98
N GLU A 122 -2.27 15.89 -11.17
CA GLU A 122 -1.86 17.13 -10.51
C GLU A 122 -0.72 16.89 -9.51
N PHE A 123 -0.75 15.78 -8.78
CA PHE A 123 0.36 15.33 -7.95
C PHE A 123 1.62 15.06 -8.78
N MET A 124 1.50 14.36 -9.91
CA MET A 124 2.62 14.12 -10.83
C MET A 124 3.20 15.42 -11.40
N ARG A 125 2.34 16.41 -11.70
CA ARG A 125 2.75 17.74 -12.14
C ARG A 125 3.53 18.48 -11.06
N LYS A 126 3.08 18.43 -9.81
CA LYS A 126 3.80 19.00 -8.66
C LYS A 126 5.17 18.37 -8.45
N GLU A 127 5.30 17.06 -8.68
CA GLU A 127 6.59 16.37 -8.66
C GLU A 127 7.48 16.65 -9.89
N GLY A 128 7.00 17.38 -10.90
CA GLY A 128 7.74 17.64 -12.14
C GLY A 128 7.86 16.44 -13.07
N ARG A 129 7.02 15.40 -12.87
CA ARG A 129 7.02 14.16 -13.67
C ARG A 129 6.00 14.17 -14.81
N ALA A 130 5.09 15.16 -14.83
CA ALA A 130 4.07 15.33 -15.85
C ALA A 130 3.80 16.81 -16.13
N GLU A 131 3.32 17.11 -17.33
CA GLU A 131 2.92 18.46 -17.74
C GLU A 131 1.54 18.41 -18.40
N TRP A 132 0.69 19.40 -18.12
CA TRP A 132 -0.60 19.54 -18.78
C TRP A 132 -0.40 20.06 -20.20
N VAL A 133 -0.61 19.19 -21.19
CA VAL A 133 -0.65 19.60 -22.59
C VAL A 133 -2.02 20.22 -22.87
N THR A 134 -2.12 21.54 -22.71
CA THR A 134 -3.25 22.30 -23.25
C THR A 134 -3.11 22.33 -24.77
N SER A 135 -4.13 21.85 -25.49
CA SER A 135 -4.22 22.02 -26.96
C SER A 135 -4.61 23.48 -27.23
N GLY A 136 -3.67 24.41 -27.06
CA GLY A 136 -4.04 25.82 -27.03
C GLY A 136 -2.95 26.87 -27.12
N ASP A 137 -1.65 26.54 -27.21
CA ASP A 137 -0.60 27.56 -27.43
C ASP A 137 0.05 27.40 -28.81
N GLY A 138 -0.79 27.57 -29.81
CA GLY A 138 -0.43 27.97 -31.16
C GLY A 138 -1.09 29.31 -31.47
N ARG A 139 -0.87 30.33 -30.63
CA ARG A 139 -1.17 31.72 -31.02
C ARG A 139 0.13 32.39 -31.42
N GLY A 140 0.44 32.27 -32.71
CA GLY A 140 1.27 33.27 -33.36
C GLY A 140 0.64 34.65 -33.17
N LYS A 141 1.45 35.60 -32.72
CA LYS A 141 1.42 36.98 -33.16
C LYS A 141 2.76 37.65 -32.85
#